data_AF-A0A182T219-F1
#
_entry.id   AF-A0A182T219-F1
#
_cell.length_a   1.000
_cell.length_b   1.000
_cell.length_c   1.000
_cell.angle_alpha   90.00
_cell.angle_beta   90.00
_cell.angle_gamma   90.00
#
_symmetry.space_group_name_H-M   'P 1'
#
loop_
_entity.id
_entity.type
_entity.pdbx_description
1 polymer ?
#
loop_
_entity_poly.entity_id
_entity_poly.type
_entity_poly.pdbx_seq_one_letter_code
_entity_poly.pdbx_strand_id
1 'polypeptide(L)'
;SLAQLYESQIQSAKDIDSLSALIDENDQILLSRIIPYRSAEQPFTSVADTPLQTFTQTMKWLRKYSLENKEMPKVTAEILQSYKPMFEKANMLPVWQYMHNAWLFYQQGDYPALLAAIKPADQLAPNDIVAFSQQVIYGNALIRMNKLPEAEAHWRHLLTLKLSPHQQQYLQLMLTNSLVQSHNAAAIFAAQSPINNLRYRALVLKTLANKALLQQQAASAPTDEEKTIALHTLLTRDLMVGDYQGYLDDGLLKKPLHSPLDPEVFGDVDLAIFDWDGSDTEQGYYCAPLEQTATALAKNKTDAHALNCLGEFFRTSLARISTDIEMDGDGGLESQMRAVMDKDSKQGRLAYYQQVIVDAKAEPEDK
;
A
#
# COMPACT_ATOMS: atom_id res chain seq x y z
N SER A 1 -23.54 15.09 32.14
CA SER A 1 -22.08 15.28 32.15
C SER A 1 -21.63 15.83 30.79
N LEU A 2 -20.39 16.28 30.65
CA LEU A 2 -19.86 16.74 29.34
C LEU A 2 -19.94 15.63 28.27
N ALA A 3 -19.65 14.37 28.64
CA ALA A 3 -19.80 13.22 27.75
C ALA A 3 -21.23 13.05 27.22
N GLN A 4 -22.25 13.22 28.07
CA GLN A 4 -23.66 13.14 27.66
C GLN A 4 -24.07 14.30 26.74
N LEU A 5 -23.48 15.48 26.93
CA LEU A 5 -23.69 16.62 26.03
C LEU A 5 -23.16 16.31 24.63
N TYR A 6 -21.89 15.87 24.52
CA TYR A 6 -21.31 15.53 23.22
C TYR A 6 -22.01 14.35 22.56
N GLU A 7 -22.38 13.30 23.32
CA GLU A 7 -23.17 12.17 22.79
C GLU A 7 -24.46 12.68 22.13
N SER A 8 -25.23 13.52 22.84
CA SER A 8 -26.47 14.09 22.32
C SER A 8 -26.25 14.99 21.10
N GLN A 9 -25.21 15.82 21.13
CA GLN A 9 -24.92 16.75 20.04
C GLN A 9 -24.50 16.01 18.76
N ILE A 10 -23.61 15.04 18.88
CA ILE A 10 -23.17 14.17 17.77
C ILE A 10 -24.37 13.46 17.13
N GLN A 11 -25.27 12.89 17.94
CA GLN A 11 -26.46 12.22 17.42
C GLN A 11 -27.47 13.18 16.74
N SER A 12 -27.42 14.47 17.10
CA SER A 12 -28.33 15.49 16.57
C SER A 12 -27.75 16.29 15.38
N ALA A 13 -26.47 16.12 15.06
CA ALA A 13 -25.80 16.84 13.98
C ALA A 13 -26.46 16.52 12.63
N LYS A 14 -26.72 17.54 11.83
CA LYS A 14 -27.49 17.42 10.58
C LYS A 14 -26.62 17.52 9.31
N ASP A 15 -25.41 18.01 9.46
CA ASP A 15 -24.45 18.23 8.38
C ASP A 15 -23.04 17.81 8.83
N ILE A 16 -22.20 17.51 7.83
CA ILE A 16 -20.89 16.92 8.04
C ILE A 16 -19.89 17.89 8.66
N ASP A 17 -19.99 19.18 8.35
CA ASP A 17 -19.08 20.20 8.87
C ASP A 17 -19.30 20.40 10.37
N SER A 18 -20.56 20.53 10.79
CA SER A 18 -20.92 20.63 12.20
C SER A 18 -20.56 19.36 12.96
N LEU A 19 -20.80 18.18 12.37
CA LEU A 19 -20.41 16.91 12.97
C LEU A 19 -18.89 16.81 13.14
N SER A 20 -18.11 17.21 12.13
CA SER A 20 -16.64 17.20 12.17
C SER A 20 -16.13 18.11 13.28
N ALA A 21 -16.61 19.36 13.35
CA ALA A 21 -16.22 20.31 14.38
C ALA A 21 -16.54 19.80 15.79
N LEU A 22 -17.71 19.18 15.98
CA LEU A 22 -18.09 18.58 17.26
C LEU A 22 -17.20 17.39 17.64
N ILE A 23 -16.82 16.55 16.67
CA ILE A 23 -15.91 15.42 16.91
C ILE A 23 -14.52 15.92 17.31
N ASP A 24 -14.00 16.93 16.62
CA ASP A 24 -12.68 17.51 16.89
C ASP A 24 -12.62 18.15 18.28
N GLU A 25 -13.64 18.95 18.63
CA GLU A 25 -13.75 19.56 19.95
C GLU A 25 -13.88 18.50 21.05
N ASN A 26 -14.75 17.51 20.85
CA ASN A 26 -14.93 16.40 21.78
C ASN A 26 -13.64 15.60 21.98
N ASP A 27 -12.90 15.32 20.92
CA ASP A 27 -11.60 14.65 21.05
C ASP A 27 -10.64 15.50 21.88
N GLN A 28 -10.50 16.79 21.58
CA GLN A 28 -9.58 17.67 22.28
C GLN A 28 -9.93 17.88 23.76
N ILE A 29 -11.22 18.08 24.07
CA ILE A 29 -11.68 18.47 25.41
C ILE A 29 -11.94 17.26 26.31
N LEU A 30 -12.43 16.15 25.76
CA LEU A 30 -12.86 14.97 26.54
C LEU A 30 -11.95 13.75 26.31
N LEU A 31 -11.79 13.28 25.07
CA LEU A 31 -11.23 11.95 24.80
C LEU A 31 -9.68 11.91 24.75
N SER A 32 -9.04 12.99 24.32
CA SER A 32 -7.58 13.18 24.20
C SER A 32 -7.08 14.25 25.15
N ARG A 33 -7.87 14.63 26.16
CA ARG A 33 -7.53 15.71 27.08
C ARG A 33 -6.13 15.50 27.65
N ILE A 34 -5.28 16.51 27.54
CA ILE A 34 -3.92 16.46 28.11
C ILE A 34 -4.06 16.46 29.63
N ILE A 35 -3.74 15.32 30.24
CA ILE A 35 -3.69 15.17 31.69
C ILE A 35 -2.23 15.33 32.13
N PRO A 36 -1.89 16.34 32.96
CA PRO A 36 -0.53 16.52 33.43
C PRO A 36 -0.01 15.28 34.18
N TYR A 37 1.27 14.97 34.01
CA TYR A 37 1.94 13.77 34.57
C TYR A 37 1.80 13.58 36.10
N ARG A 38 1.45 14.63 36.85
CA ARG A 38 1.23 14.58 38.31
C ARG A 38 -0.22 14.89 38.74
N SER A 39 -1.15 14.87 37.80
CA SER A 39 -2.57 15.08 38.09
C SER A 39 -3.17 13.82 38.71
N ALA A 40 -4.08 14.01 39.67
CA ALA A 40 -4.93 12.91 40.18
C ALA A 40 -6.08 12.58 39.22
N GLU A 41 -6.29 13.42 38.20
CA GLU A 41 -7.33 13.24 37.20
C GLU A 41 -7.08 11.98 36.36
N GLN A 42 -8.16 11.25 36.10
CA GLN A 42 -8.12 10.05 35.27
C GLN A 42 -8.60 10.38 33.85
N PRO A 43 -8.06 9.70 32.82
CA PRO A 43 -8.61 9.80 31.48
C PRO A 43 -10.09 9.39 31.47
N PHE A 44 -10.86 9.96 30.55
CA PHE A 44 -12.23 9.52 30.32
C PHE A 44 -12.25 8.01 30.07
N THR A 45 -13.22 7.31 30.66
CA THR A 45 -13.40 5.86 30.53
C THR A 45 -14.75 5.55 29.91
N SER A 46 -15.82 5.75 30.67
CA SER A 46 -17.20 5.70 30.21
C SER A 46 -18.11 6.50 31.15
N VAL A 47 -19.28 6.90 30.65
CA VAL A 47 -20.38 7.42 31.46
C VAL A 47 -21.68 6.76 30.97
N ALA A 48 -22.64 6.51 31.86
CA ALA A 48 -23.95 5.99 31.47
C ALA A 48 -24.60 6.84 30.36
N ASP A 49 -25.26 6.16 29.42
CA ASP A 49 -25.93 6.75 28.25
C ASP A 49 -24.96 7.50 27.30
N THR A 50 -23.69 7.07 27.20
CA THR A 50 -22.69 7.61 26.24
C THR A 50 -22.00 6.51 25.41
N PRO A 51 -22.75 5.69 24.65
CA PRO A 51 -22.19 4.56 23.91
C PRO A 51 -21.18 4.97 22.83
N LEU A 52 -21.37 6.06 22.09
CA LEU A 52 -20.42 6.49 21.06
C LEU A 52 -19.12 6.99 21.69
N GLN A 53 -19.21 7.74 22.79
CA GLN A 53 -18.00 8.20 23.52
C GLN A 53 -17.21 7.02 24.09
N THR A 54 -17.90 6.10 24.74
CA THR A 54 -17.30 4.91 25.35
C THR A 54 -16.66 4.01 24.29
N PHE A 55 -17.34 3.81 23.16
CA PHE A 55 -16.80 3.08 22.01
C PHE A 55 -15.50 3.73 21.51
N THR A 56 -15.55 5.04 21.22
CA THR A 56 -14.42 5.78 20.65
C THR A 56 -13.20 5.75 21.58
N GLN A 57 -13.42 6.00 22.87
CA GLN A 57 -12.35 5.94 23.88
C GLN A 57 -11.72 4.55 23.97
N THR A 58 -12.54 3.50 23.98
CA THR A 58 -12.04 2.12 24.05
C THR A 58 -11.22 1.77 22.81
N MET A 59 -11.67 2.15 21.61
CA MET A 59 -10.92 1.93 20.37
C MET A 59 -9.58 2.68 20.38
N LYS A 60 -9.49 3.86 20.99
CA LYS A 60 -8.23 4.61 21.15
C LYS A 60 -7.22 3.88 22.04
N TRP A 61 -7.68 3.23 23.10
CA TRP A 61 -6.80 2.42 23.95
C TRP A 61 -6.33 1.13 23.28
N LEU A 62 -7.06 0.63 22.29
CA LEU A 62 -6.66 -0.51 21.46
C LEU A 62 -5.68 -0.14 20.33
N ARG A 63 -5.33 1.14 20.15
CA ARG A 63 -4.32 1.55 19.16
C ARG A 63 -2.92 1.11 19.60
N LYS A 64 -2.07 0.80 18.62
CA LYS A 64 -0.68 0.33 18.83
C LYS A 64 0.09 1.15 19.89
N TYR A 65 0.11 2.48 19.76
CA TYR A 65 0.79 3.36 20.72
C TYR A 65 0.30 3.15 22.17
N SER A 66 -1.02 3.09 22.37
CA SER A 66 -1.64 2.87 23.68
C SER A 66 -1.35 1.47 24.22
N LEU A 67 -1.27 0.47 23.35
CA LEU A 67 -0.94 -0.90 23.73
C LEU A 67 0.53 -1.08 24.11
N GLU A 68 1.45 -0.39 23.43
CA GLU A 68 2.89 -0.44 23.71
C GLU A 68 3.29 0.43 24.91
N ASN A 69 2.57 1.52 25.18
CA ASN A 69 2.79 2.36 26.34
C ASN A 69 2.26 1.67 27.62
N LYS A 70 3.13 1.49 28.62
CA LYS A 70 2.81 0.84 29.90
C LYS A 70 2.00 1.74 30.85
N GLU A 71 2.05 3.05 30.66
CA GLU A 71 1.32 4.03 31.48
C GLU A 71 -0.13 4.22 31.01
N MET A 72 -0.45 3.73 29.80
CA MET A 72 -1.80 3.83 29.24
C MET A 72 -2.73 2.74 29.80
N PRO A 73 -4.02 3.07 30.06
CA PRO A 73 -5.02 2.07 30.47
C PRO A 73 -5.11 0.90 29.50
N LYS A 74 -5.24 -0.32 30.04
CA LYS A 74 -5.53 -1.53 29.26
C LYS A 74 -7.01 -1.87 29.40
N VAL A 75 -7.59 -2.34 28.31
CA VAL A 75 -9.01 -2.74 28.27
C VAL A 75 -9.13 -4.14 28.87
N THR A 76 -10.02 -4.35 29.84
CA THR A 76 -10.26 -5.70 30.41
C THR A 76 -11.59 -6.27 29.97
N ALA A 77 -11.74 -7.59 30.07
CA ALA A 77 -13.00 -8.27 29.77
C ALA A 77 -14.13 -7.76 30.67
N GLU A 78 -13.87 -7.55 31.95
CA GLU A 78 -14.85 -7.06 32.93
C GLU A 78 -15.35 -5.67 32.57
N ILE A 79 -14.44 -4.77 32.18
CA ILE A 79 -14.78 -3.42 31.73
C ILE A 79 -15.66 -3.47 30.48
N LEU A 80 -15.28 -4.27 29.48
CA LEU A 80 -16.08 -4.42 28.26
C LEU A 80 -17.48 -4.96 28.56
N GLN A 81 -17.59 -5.98 29.41
CA GLN A 81 -18.89 -6.54 29.80
C GLN A 81 -19.73 -5.53 30.57
N SER A 82 -19.11 -4.70 31.42
CA SER A 82 -19.81 -3.64 32.15
C SER A 82 -20.45 -2.60 31.22
N TYR A 83 -19.91 -2.41 30.01
CA TYR A 83 -20.47 -1.47 29.03
C TYR A 83 -21.67 -2.02 28.28
N LYS A 84 -21.80 -3.34 28.16
CA LYS A 84 -22.82 -3.99 27.32
C LYS A 84 -24.26 -3.50 27.54
N PRO A 85 -24.76 -3.35 28.78
CA PRO A 85 -26.15 -2.93 29.01
C PRO A 85 -26.47 -1.55 28.41
N MET A 86 -25.51 -0.63 28.39
CA MET A 86 -25.69 0.70 27.80
C MET A 86 -25.84 0.63 26.28
N PHE A 87 -25.06 -0.23 25.61
CA PHE A 87 -25.18 -0.42 24.16
C PHE A 87 -26.48 -1.15 23.79
N GLU A 88 -26.92 -2.11 24.60
CA GLU A 88 -28.23 -2.77 24.42
C GLU A 88 -29.37 -1.75 24.52
N LYS A 89 -29.37 -0.91 25.57
CA LYS A 89 -30.35 0.17 25.76
C LYS A 89 -30.38 1.16 24.58
N ALA A 90 -29.23 1.42 23.97
CA ALA A 90 -29.09 2.31 22.82
C ALA A 90 -29.37 1.64 21.45
N ASN A 91 -29.73 0.35 21.42
CA ASN A 91 -29.84 -0.45 20.19
C ASN A 91 -28.54 -0.52 19.36
N MET A 92 -27.38 -0.47 20.03
CA MET A 92 -26.04 -0.45 19.45
C MET A 92 -25.24 -1.72 19.79
N LEU A 93 -25.91 -2.84 20.02
CA LEU A 93 -25.25 -4.11 20.34
C LEU A 93 -24.18 -4.52 19.30
N PRO A 94 -24.36 -4.34 17.98
CA PRO A 94 -23.32 -4.63 16.99
C PRO A 94 -22.03 -3.81 17.19
N VAL A 95 -22.15 -2.56 17.65
CA VAL A 95 -21.00 -1.69 17.95
C VAL A 95 -20.21 -2.22 19.14
N TRP A 96 -20.93 -2.66 20.19
CA TRP A 96 -20.30 -3.31 21.34
C TRP A 96 -19.61 -4.62 20.95
N GLN A 97 -20.24 -5.44 20.09
CA GLN A 97 -19.63 -6.67 19.59
C GLN A 97 -18.35 -6.39 18.81
N TYR A 98 -18.32 -5.34 17.98
CA TYR A 98 -17.11 -4.94 17.27
C TYR A 98 -16.00 -4.49 18.23
N MET A 99 -16.34 -3.70 19.26
CA MET A 99 -15.41 -3.29 20.29
C MET A 99 -14.79 -4.49 21.04
N HIS A 100 -15.62 -5.48 21.40
CA HIS A 100 -15.14 -6.72 22.02
C HIS A 100 -14.22 -7.51 21.08
N ASN A 101 -14.58 -7.66 19.81
CA ASN A 101 -13.77 -8.38 18.84
C ASN A 101 -12.45 -7.65 18.52
N ALA A 102 -12.48 -6.31 18.48
CA ALA A 102 -11.27 -5.50 18.37
C ALA A 102 -10.32 -5.73 19.56
N TRP A 103 -10.84 -5.87 20.78
CA TRP A 103 -10.03 -6.23 21.94
C TRP A 103 -9.40 -7.62 21.83
N LEU A 104 -10.16 -8.62 21.37
CA LEU A 104 -9.62 -9.97 21.07
C LEU A 104 -8.47 -9.90 20.07
N PHE A 105 -8.62 -9.11 19.02
CA PHE A 105 -7.62 -8.99 17.95
C PHE A 105 -6.37 -8.20 18.37
N TYR A 106 -6.56 -6.96 18.83
CA TYR A 106 -5.45 -6.01 19.01
C TYR A 106 -4.72 -6.21 20.33
N GLN A 107 -5.44 -6.49 21.42
CA GLN A 107 -4.83 -6.59 22.75
C GLN A 107 -4.55 -8.04 23.15
N GLN A 108 -5.52 -8.95 22.95
CA GLN A 108 -5.34 -10.35 23.38
C GLN A 108 -4.57 -11.19 22.37
N GLY A 109 -4.70 -10.90 21.08
CA GLY A 109 -4.20 -11.79 20.03
C GLY A 109 -4.94 -13.13 19.98
N ASP A 110 -6.14 -13.21 20.54
CA ASP A 110 -6.97 -14.42 20.54
C ASP A 110 -7.79 -14.50 19.24
N TYR A 111 -7.06 -14.78 18.16
CA TYR A 111 -7.64 -14.93 16.82
C TYR A 111 -8.64 -16.10 16.73
N PRO A 112 -8.41 -17.27 17.35
CA PRO A 112 -9.42 -18.34 17.36
C PRO A 112 -10.76 -17.91 17.97
N ALA A 113 -10.76 -17.22 19.12
CA ALA A 113 -11.99 -16.74 19.73
C ALA A 113 -12.68 -15.68 18.86
N LEU A 114 -11.92 -14.83 18.18
CA LEU A 114 -12.46 -13.85 17.25
C LEU A 114 -13.14 -14.52 16.05
N LEU A 115 -12.50 -15.51 15.42
CA LEU A 115 -13.09 -16.24 14.30
C LEU A 115 -14.36 -16.99 14.71
N ALA A 116 -14.43 -17.48 15.95
CA ALA A 116 -15.64 -18.11 16.49
C ALA A 116 -16.76 -17.08 16.76
N ALA A 117 -16.42 -15.83 17.06
CA ALA A 117 -17.36 -14.76 17.37
C ALA A 117 -17.95 -14.07 16.13
N ILE A 118 -17.31 -14.19 14.96
CA ILE A 118 -17.72 -13.51 13.73
C ILE A 118 -18.11 -14.54 12.67
N LYS A 119 -19.37 -14.51 12.25
CA LYS A 119 -19.82 -15.28 11.08
C LYS A 119 -19.40 -14.55 9.79
N PRO A 120 -18.80 -15.24 8.80
CA PRO A 120 -18.62 -14.70 7.46
C PRO A 120 -19.95 -14.21 6.88
N ALA A 121 -19.92 -13.02 6.26
CA ALA A 121 -21.11 -12.37 5.76
C ALA A 121 -21.53 -12.92 4.38
N ASP A 122 -22.79 -13.34 4.25
CA ASP A 122 -23.41 -13.68 2.96
C ASP A 122 -23.92 -12.43 2.22
N GLN A 123 -24.10 -11.33 2.96
CA GLN A 123 -24.54 -10.02 2.45
C GLN A 123 -23.99 -8.90 3.33
N LEU A 124 -23.69 -7.76 2.73
CA LEU A 124 -23.29 -6.53 3.43
C LEU A 124 -24.06 -5.35 2.84
N ALA A 125 -24.66 -4.53 3.69
CA ALA A 125 -25.24 -3.27 3.23
C ALA A 125 -24.11 -2.26 2.95
N PRO A 126 -24.13 -1.52 1.84
CA PRO A 126 -23.03 -0.61 1.45
C PRO A 126 -22.63 0.43 2.51
N ASN A 127 -23.55 0.80 3.42
CA ASN A 127 -23.32 1.80 4.46
C ASN A 127 -23.24 1.20 5.87
N ASP A 128 -23.28 -0.13 6.02
CA ASP A 128 -23.08 -0.78 7.32
C ASP A 128 -21.59 -0.97 7.61
N ILE A 129 -21.00 0.11 8.14
CA ILE A 129 -19.57 0.17 8.45
C ILE A 129 -19.19 -0.83 9.54
N VAL A 130 -20.08 -1.11 10.50
CA VAL A 130 -19.80 -2.02 11.62
C VAL A 130 -19.73 -3.45 11.11
N ALA A 131 -20.72 -3.89 10.32
CA ALA A 131 -20.71 -5.23 9.72
C ALA A 131 -19.50 -5.41 8.79
N PHE A 132 -19.17 -4.41 7.98
CA PHE A 132 -17.97 -4.44 7.13
C PHE A 132 -16.69 -4.56 7.98
N SER A 133 -16.55 -3.76 9.04
CA SER A 133 -15.37 -3.79 9.92
C SER A 133 -15.20 -5.13 10.62
N GLN A 134 -16.28 -5.81 10.98
CA GLN A 134 -16.24 -7.18 11.51
C GLN A 134 -15.63 -8.16 10.49
N GLN A 135 -16.02 -8.06 9.21
CA GLN A 135 -15.46 -8.93 8.16
C GLN A 135 -13.99 -8.60 7.88
N VAL A 136 -13.59 -7.34 8.01
CA VAL A 136 -12.18 -6.93 7.88
C VAL A 136 -11.33 -7.52 9.01
N ILE A 137 -11.75 -7.40 10.27
CA ILE A 137 -10.97 -7.97 11.37
C ILE A 137 -10.94 -9.51 11.34
N TYR A 138 -12.00 -10.15 10.84
CA TYR A 138 -12.04 -11.59 10.58
C TYR A 138 -10.96 -12.04 9.59
N GLY A 139 -10.90 -11.42 8.40
CA GLY A 139 -9.89 -11.79 7.41
C GLY A 139 -8.46 -11.44 7.86
N ASN A 140 -8.28 -10.34 8.61
CA ASN A 140 -6.99 -10.02 9.23
C ASN A 140 -6.57 -11.07 10.27
N ALA A 141 -7.51 -11.63 11.02
CA ALA A 141 -7.23 -12.70 11.98
C ALA A 141 -6.78 -13.99 11.26
N LEU A 142 -7.39 -14.33 10.12
CA LEU A 142 -6.91 -15.43 9.27
C LEU A 142 -5.45 -15.23 8.85
N ILE A 143 -5.10 -14.03 8.40
CA ILE A 143 -3.70 -13.68 8.06
C ILE A 143 -2.77 -13.83 9.27
N ARG A 144 -3.16 -13.31 10.45
CA ARG A 144 -2.36 -13.43 11.68
C ARG A 144 -2.16 -14.88 12.13
N MET A 145 -3.08 -15.76 11.79
CA MET A 145 -2.98 -17.20 12.03
C MET A 145 -2.26 -17.97 10.91
N ASN A 146 -1.69 -17.27 9.92
CA ASN A 146 -1.07 -17.86 8.72
C ASN A 146 -2.03 -18.75 7.90
N LYS A 147 -3.34 -18.51 7.97
CA LYS A 147 -4.39 -19.16 7.18
C LYS A 147 -4.62 -18.40 5.87
N LEU A 148 -3.56 -18.32 5.07
CA LEU A 148 -3.52 -17.47 3.88
C LEU A 148 -4.56 -17.88 2.80
N PRO A 149 -4.76 -19.17 2.49
CA PRO A 149 -5.79 -19.59 1.54
C PRO A 149 -7.21 -19.21 1.98
N GLU A 150 -7.51 -19.34 3.27
CA GLU A 150 -8.81 -18.97 3.83
C GLU A 150 -9.02 -17.45 3.81
N ALA A 151 -7.97 -16.67 4.10
CA ALA A 151 -8.03 -15.22 3.99
C ALA A 151 -8.28 -14.77 2.55
N GLU A 152 -7.57 -15.35 1.58
CA GLU A 152 -7.79 -15.08 0.16
C GLU A 152 -9.25 -15.39 -0.24
N ALA A 153 -9.75 -16.58 0.11
CA ALA A 153 -11.11 -16.99 -0.18
C ALA A 153 -12.14 -16.03 0.43
N HIS A 154 -11.90 -15.58 1.67
CA HIS A 154 -12.74 -14.62 2.37
C HIS A 154 -12.80 -13.27 1.63
N TRP A 155 -11.66 -12.70 1.24
CA TRP A 155 -11.65 -11.43 0.51
C TRP A 155 -12.31 -11.52 -0.86
N ARG A 156 -12.05 -12.61 -1.59
CA ARG A 156 -12.70 -12.87 -2.88
C ARG A 156 -14.21 -12.97 -2.72
N HIS A 157 -14.68 -13.69 -1.71
CA HIS A 157 -16.12 -13.80 -1.40
C HIS A 157 -16.74 -12.43 -1.14
N LEU A 158 -16.14 -11.61 -0.26
CA LEU A 158 -16.66 -10.28 0.02
C LEU A 158 -16.72 -9.39 -1.22
N LEU A 159 -15.74 -9.49 -2.12
CA LEU A 159 -15.71 -8.75 -3.39
C LEU A 159 -16.83 -9.15 -4.37
N THR A 160 -17.53 -10.27 -4.14
CA THR A 160 -18.75 -10.63 -4.90
C THR A 160 -20.01 -9.94 -4.38
N LEU A 161 -19.96 -9.32 -3.20
CA LEU A 161 -21.10 -8.69 -2.56
C LEU A 161 -21.34 -7.28 -3.11
N LYS A 162 -22.54 -6.75 -2.88
CA LYS A 162 -22.88 -5.36 -3.22
C LYS A 162 -22.22 -4.39 -2.23
N LEU A 163 -21.13 -3.75 -2.64
CA LEU A 163 -20.30 -2.89 -1.80
C LEU A 163 -20.25 -1.45 -2.32
N SER A 164 -19.99 -0.49 -1.43
CA SER A 164 -19.65 0.88 -1.84
C SER A 164 -18.28 0.92 -2.54
N PRO A 165 -18.01 1.94 -3.40
CA PRO A 165 -16.71 2.05 -4.08
C PRO A 165 -15.51 2.00 -3.13
N HIS A 166 -15.59 2.66 -1.98
CA HIS A 166 -14.51 2.66 -0.99
C HIS A 166 -14.31 1.27 -0.34
N GLN A 167 -15.39 0.55 -0.04
CA GLN A 167 -15.30 -0.82 0.47
C GLN A 167 -14.67 -1.76 -0.57
N GLN A 168 -15.03 -1.60 -1.86
CA GLN A 168 -14.42 -2.39 -2.94
C GLN A 168 -12.93 -2.13 -3.04
N GLN A 169 -12.50 -0.86 -3.06
CA GLN A 169 -11.09 -0.49 -3.11
C GLN A 169 -10.33 -1.07 -1.92
N TYR A 170 -10.84 -0.91 -0.71
CA TYR A 170 -10.20 -1.46 0.49
C TYR A 170 -10.08 -2.99 0.44
N LEU A 171 -11.10 -3.71 0.00
CA LEU A 171 -11.03 -5.17 -0.11
C LEU A 171 -10.08 -5.64 -1.22
N GLN A 172 -9.95 -4.89 -2.31
CA GLN A 172 -8.92 -5.16 -3.33
C GLN A 172 -7.50 -5.01 -2.75
N LEU A 173 -7.26 -4.01 -1.89
CA LEU A 173 -5.99 -3.88 -1.15
C LEU A 173 -5.77 -5.10 -0.23
N MET A 174 -6.79 -5.53 0.51
CA MET A 174 -6.69 -6.69 1.40
C MET A 174 -6.40 -7.99 0.64
N LEU A 175 -7.03 -8.20 -0.51
CA LEU A 175 -6.75 -9.34 -1.38
C LEU A 175 -5.34 -9.26 -1.98
N THR A 176 -4.91 -8.07 -2.43
CA THR A 176 -3.54 -7.83 -2.92
C THR A 176 -2.51 -8.22 -1.86
N ASN A 177 -2.68 -7.72 -0.63
CA ASN A 177 -1.84 -8.04 0.51
C ASN A 177 -1.76 -9.55 0.79
N SER A 178 -2.90 -10.26 0.68
CA SER A 178 -2.96 -11.69 0.93
C SER A 178 -2.24 -12.50 -0.14
N LEU A 179 -2.37 -12.11 -1.41
CA LEU A 179 -1.69 -12.74 -2.54
C LEU A 179 -0.17 -12.51 -2.49
N VAL A 180 0.25 -11.29 -2.12
CA VAL A 180 1.68 -10.96 -1.94
C VAL A 180 2.29 -11.78 -0.80
N GLN A 181 1.63 -11.84 0.37
CA GLN A 181 2.08 -12.66 1.50
C GLN A 181 2.13 -14.16 1.18
N SER A 182 1.28 -14.62 0.26
CA SER A 182 1.25 -16.01 -0.21
C SER A 182 2.27 -16.31 -1.33
N HIS A 183 3.15 -15.35 -1.66
CA HIS A 183 4.08 -15.44 -2.79
C HIS A 183 3.39 -15.73 -4.14
N ASN A 184 2.14 -15.29 -4.30
CA ASN A 184 1.32 -15.51 -5.50
C ASN A 184 0.93 -14.19 -6.16
N ALA A 185 1.89 -13.27 -6.31
CA ALA A 185 1.65 -11.95 -6.89
C ALA A 185 1.11 -12.01 -8.33
N ALA A 186 1.47 -13.04 -9.11
CA ALA A 186 0.96 -13.23 -10.48
C ALA A 186 -0.57 -13.38 -10.54
N ALA A 187 -1.21 -13.93 -9.50
CA ALA A 187 -2.66 -14.08 -9.45
C ALA A 187 -3.43 -12.75 -9.41
N ILE A 188 -2.75 -11.65 -9.06
CA ILE A 188 -3.30 -10.29 -9.14
C ILE A 188 -3.65 -9.94 -10.59
N PHE A 189 -2.86 -10.44 -11.55
CA PHE A 189 -2.96 -10.14 -12.97
C PHE A 189 -3.71 -11.20 -13.79
N ALA A 190 -4.25 -12.22 -13.13
CA ALA A 190 -5.07 -13.22 -13.80
C ALA A 190 -6.37 -12.59 -14.35
N ALA A 191 -6.89 -13.11 -15.46
CA ALA A 191 -8.06 -12.56 -16.14
C ALA A 191 -9.32 -12.47 -15.25
N GLN A 192 -9.46 -13.38 -14.29
CA GLN A 192 -10.55 -13.45 -13.32
C GLN A 192 -10.24 -12.76 -11.98
N SER A 193 -9.14 -12.02 -11.89
CA SER A 193 -8.79 -11.29 -10.68
C SER A 193 -9.80 -10.17 -10.43
N PRO A 194 -10.39 -10.07 -9.23
CA PRO A 194 -11.25 -8.93 -8.88
C PRO A 194 -10.43 -7.67 -8.54
N ILE A 195 -9.09 -7.74 -8.59
CA ILE A 195 -8.19 -6.60 -8.38
C ILE A 195 -8.02 -5.87 -9.70
N ASN A 196 -8.80 -4.82 -9.90
CA ASN A 196 -8.74 -3.93 -11.06
C ASN A 196 -8.23 -2.54 -10.72
N ASN A 197 -8.00 -2.25 -9.43
CA ASN A 197 -7.42 -0.98 -9.00
C ASN A 197 -5.98 -0.87 -9.51
N LEU A 198 -5.77 0.02 -10.48
CA LEU A 198 -4.49 0.22 -11.15
C LEU A 198 -3.37 0.60 -10.19
N ARG A 199 -3.66 1.35 -9.12
CA ARG A 199 -2.65 1.74 -8.12
C ARG A 199 -2.01 0.52 -7.46
N TYR A 200 -2.81 -0.45 -7.02
CA TYR A 200 -2.30 -1.67 -6.38
C TYR A 200 -1.57 -2.58 -7.37
N ARG A 201 -2.09 -2.66 -8.60
CA ARG A 201 -1.46 -3.43 -9.69
C ARG A 201 -0.11 -2.83 -10.08
N ALA A 202 -0.05 -1.50 -10.26
CA ALA A 202 1.16 -0.75 -10.57
C ALA A 202 2.23 -0.96 -9.50
N LEU A 203 1.85 -0.84 -8.23
CA LEU A 203 2.75 -1.06 -7.11
C LEU A 203 3.38 -2.47 -7.15
N VAL A 204 2.60 -3.50 -7.48
CA VAL A 204 3.11 -4.87 -7.63
C VAL A 204 4.00 -5.03 -8.87
N LEU A 205 3.67 -4.39 -10.00
CA LEU A 205 4.51 -4.39 -11.20
C LEU A 205 5.87 -3.76 -10.92
N LYS A 206 5.88 -2.58 -10.30
CA LYS A 206 7.07 -1.80 -9.98
C LYS A 206 7.99 -2.46 -8.94
N THR A 207 7.48 -3.42 -8.15
CA THR A 207 8.22 -4.03 -7.03
C THR A 207 8.42 -5.53 -7.20
N LEU A 208 7.35 -6.33 -7.22
CA LEU A 208 7.39 -7.79 -7.08
C LEU A 208 7.33 -8.55 -8.41
N ALA A 209 6.88 -7.93 -9.50
CA ALA A 209 6.74 -8.62 -10.76
C ALA A 209 8.09 -9.07 -11.31
N ASN A 210 8.21 -10.32 -11.73
CA ASN A 210 9.40 -10.78 -12.45
C ASN A 210 9.34 -10.36 -13.93
N LYS A 211 10.44 -10.56 -14.66
CA LYS A 211 10.53 -10.21 -16.09
C LYS A 211 9.39 -10.80 -16.92
N ALA A 212 9.07 -12.08 -16.74
CA ALA A 212 8.00 -12.75 -17.49
C ALA A 212 6.62 -12.11 -17.26
N LEU A 213 6.31 -11.75 -16.01
CA LEU A 213 5.05 -11.07 -15.68
C LEU A 213 5.01 -9.65 -16.25
N LEU A 214 6.13 -8.91 -16.21
CA LEU A 214 6.23 -7.59 -16.82
C LEU A 214 6.04 -7.65 -18.34
N GLN A 215 6.69 -8.60 -19.03
CA GLN A 215 6.49 -8.85 -20.46
C GLN A 215 5.03 -9.18 -20.78
N GLN A 216 4.41 -10.06 -19.98
CA GLN A 216 3.00 -10.40 -20.15
C GLN A 216 2.10 -9.17 -20.03
N GLN A 217 2.28 -8.34 -19.01
CA GLN A 217 1.45 -7.15 -18.83
C GLN A 217 1.73 -6.06 -19.87
N ALA A 218 2.99 -5.84 -20.24
CA ALA A 218 3.35 -4.91 -21.32
C ALA A 218 2.67 -5.27 -22.65
N ALA A 219 2.55 -6.58 -22.94
CA ALA A 219 1.92 -7.06 -24.18
C ALA A 219 0.38 -7.11 -24.10
N SER A 220 -0.20 -7.44 -22.94
CA SER A 220 -1.59 -7.92 -22.87
C SER A 220 -2.42 -7.42 -21.69
N ALA A 221 -1.92 -6.46 -20.90
CA ALA A 221 -2.70 -5.86 -19.83
C ALA A 221 -3.99 -5.20 -20.37
N PRO A 222 -5.06 -5.12 -19.55
CA PRO A 222 -6.38 -4.68 -20.01
C PRO A 222 -6.45 -3.21 -20.41
N THR A 223 -5.54 -2.36 -19.92
CA THR A 223 -5.49 -0.93 -20.23
C THR A 223 -4.11 -0.51 -20.71
N ASP A 224 -4.04 0.54 -21.51
CA ASP A 224 -2.76 1.06 -22.01
C ASP A 224 -1.91 1.65 -20.89
N GLU A 225 -2.53 2.16 -19.83
CA GLU A 225 -1.83 2.62 -18.63
C GLU A 225 -1.05 1.49 -17.97
N GLU A 226 -1.69 0.34 -17.77
CA GLU A 226 -1.02 -0.80 -17.17
C GLU A 226 0.09 -1.37 -18.07
N LYS A 227 -0.13 -1.43 -19.40
CA LYS A 227 0.92 -1.82 -20.36
C LYS A 227 2.12 -0.88 -20.26
N THR A 228 1.87 0.41 -20.17
CA THR A 228 2.91 1.45 -20.10
C THR A 228 3.71 1.33 -18.80
N ILE A 229 3.04 1.14 -17.65
CA ILE A 229 3.70 0.92 -16.35
C ILE A 229 4.55 -0.35 -16.37
N ALA A 230 4.02 -1.44 -16.91
CA ALA A 230 4.74 -2.70 -17.04
C ALA A 230 5.96 -2.57 -17.96
N LEU A 231 5.81 -1.94 -19.12
CA LEU A 231 6.89 -1.77 -20.09
C LEU A 231 7.98 -0.83 -19.57
N HIS A 232 7.62 0.31 -18.99
CA HIS A 232 8.59 1.23 -18.39
C HIS A 232 9.41 0.51 -17.31
N THR A 233 8.73 -0.20 -16.40
CA THR A 233 9.38 -0.98 -15.35
C THR A 233 10.31 -2.05 -15.93
N LEU A 234 9.87 -2.77 -16.97
CA LEU A 234 10.65 -3.78 -17.67
C LEU A 234 11.93 -3.21 -18.27
N LEU A 235 11.81 -2.15 -19.07
CA LEU A 235 12.94 -1.53 -19.77
C LEU A 235 13.94 -0.92 -18.78
N THR A 236 13.47 -0.25 -17.74
CA THR A 236 14.35 0.25 -16.68
C THR A 236 15.10 -0.88 -16.00
N ARG A 237 14.42 -1.99 -15.65
CA ARG A 237 15.06 -3.14 -14.99
C ARG A 237 16.07 -3.82 -15.90
N ASP A 238 15.74 -4.06 -17.15
CA ASP A 238 16.65 -4.67 -18.12
C ASP A 238 17.96 -3.88 -18.24
N LEU A 239 17.87 -2.55 -18.33
CA LEU A 239 19.03 -1.67 -18.31
C LEU A 239 19.78 -1.69 -16.98
N MET A 240 19.09 -1.78 -15.83
CA MET A 240 19.70 -1.82 -14.49
C MET A 240 20.40 -3.15 -14.18
N VAL A 241 19.93 -4.28 -14.72
CA VAL A 241 20.54 -5.59 -14.48
C VAL A 241 21.52 -6.04 -15.57
N GLY A 242 21.73 -5.20 -16.59
CA GLY A 242 22.60 -5.49 -17.73
C GLY A 242 22.05 -6.54 -18.70
N ASP A 243 20.72 -6.65 -18.80
CA ASP A 243 20.03 -7.44 -19.83
C ASP A 243 19.76 -6.57 -21.08
N TYR A 244 20.84 -6.13 -21.72
CA TYR A 244 20.76 -5.21 -22.85
C TYR A 244 20.08 -5.82 -24.08
N GLN A 245 20.20 -7.14 -24.29
CA GLN A 245 19.46 -7.82 -25.35
C GLN A 245 17.96 -7.83 -25.03
N GLY A 246 17.60 -8.14 -23.78
CA GLY A 246 16.23 -8.03 -23.30
C GLY A 246 15.64 -6.64 -23.53
N TYR A 247 16.37 -5.58 -23.17
CA TYR A 247 15.94 -4.19 -23.41
C TYR A 247 15.60 -3.93 -24.89
N LEU A 248 16.45 -4.39 -25.82
CA LEU A 248 16.24 -4.20 -27.26
C LEU A 248 15.01 -4.97 -27.76
N ASP A 249 14.84 -6.22 -27.31
CA ASP A 249 13.74 -7.08 -27.73
C ASP A 249 12.40 -6.58 -27.14
N ASP A 250 12.39 -6.24 -25.85
CA ASP A 250 11.23 -5.76 -25.11
C ASP A 250 10.84 -4.33 -25.53
N GLY A 251 11.80 -3.52 -25.99
CA GLY A 251 11.56 -2.16 -26.51
C GLY A 251 10.62 -2.11 -27.73
N LEU A 252 10.50 -3.23 -28.46
CA LEU A 252 9.55 -3.35 -29.58
C LEU A 252 8.09 -3.22 -29.14
N LEU A 253 7.79 -3.50 -27.86
CA LEU A 253 6.45 -3.36 -27.26
C LEU A 253 6.00 -1.91 -27.11
N LYS A 254 6.89 -0.92 -27.29
CA LYS A 254 6.54 0.51 -27.24
C LYS A 254 5.66 0.95 -28.42
N LYS A 255 5.84 0.35 -29.60
CA LYS A 255 5.18 0.77 -30.86
C LYS A 255 3.65 0.92 -30.78
N PRO A 256 2.88 0.01 -30.16
CA PRO A 256 1.43 0.17 -30.05
C PRO A 256 0.96 1.17 -28.99
N LEU A 257 1.84 1.71 -28.15
CA LEU A 257 1.46 2.59 -27.03
C LEU A 257 1.58 4.05 -27.45
N HIS A 258 0.42 4.73 -27.55
CA HIS A 258 0.34 6.13 -27.99
C HIS A 258 -0.41 7.04 -27.01
N SER A 259 -0.98 6.47 -25.94
CA SER A 259 -1.81 7.20 -24.99
C SER A 259 -0.92 7.81 -23.91
N PRO A 260 -0.86 9.15 -23.77
CA PRO A 260 -0.17 9.76 -22.64
C PRO A 260 -0.90 9.38 -21.35
N LEU A 261 -0.13 9.01 -20.32
CA LEU A 261 -0.69 8.74 -18.99
C LEU A 261 -1.15 10.04 -18.33
N ASP A 262 -2.05 9.94 -17.36
CA ASP A 262 -2.38 11.06 -16.49
C ASP A 262 -1.12 11.51 -15.74
N PRO A 263 -0.60 12.72 -15.98
CA PRO A 263 0.63 13.18 -15.39
C PRO A 263 0.51 13.43 -13.87
N GLU A 264 -0.71 13.60 -13.33
CA GLU A 264 -0.92 13.76 -11.88
C GLU A 264 -0.78 12.42 -11.14
N VAL A 265 -1.10 11.30 -11.81
CA VAL A 265 -1.18 9.97 -11.18
C VAL A 265 -0.01 9.06 -11.59
N PHE A 266 0.49 9.18 -12.81
CA PHE A 266 1.55 8.32 -13.36
C PHE A 266 2.64 9.14 -14.08
N GLY A 267 2.85 10.39 -13.68
CA GLY A 267 3.89 11.25 -14.26
C GLY A 267 5.33 10.74 -14.06
N ASP A 268 5.53 9.70 -13.23
CA ASP A 268 6.81 9.02 -13.06
C ASP A 268 7.08 7.94 -14.14
N VAL A 269 6.10 7.66 -14.99
CA VAL A 269 6.18 6.61 -16.02
C VAL A 269 6.08 7.26 -17.41
N ASP A 270 7.24 7.51 -18.03
CA ASP A 270 7.31 8.07 -19.38
C ASP A 270 8.19 7.18 -20.28
N LEU A 271 7.60 6.64 -21.35
CA LEU A 271 8.35 5.82 -22.31
C LEU A 271 9.22 6.64 -23.26
N ALA A 272 8.99 7.96 -23.39
CA ALA A 272 9.79 8.84 -24.22
C ALA A 272 11.22 9.00 -23.71
N ILE A 273 11.45 8.79 -22.40
CA ILE A 273 12.82 8.82 -21.84
C ILE A 273 13.75 7.84 -22.56
N PHE A 274 13.23 6.70 -23.04
CA PHE A 274 14.02 5.68 -23.74
C PHE A 274 14.39 6.08 -25.19
N ASP A 275 13.88 7.20 -25.71
CA ASP A 275 14.30 7.78 -27.00
C ASP A 275 15.50 8.73 -26.87
N TRP A 276 16.25 8.64 -25.75
CA TRP A 276 17.43 9.46 -25.51
C TRP A 276 18.44 9.38 -26.67
N ASP A 277 18.78 10.54 -27.22
CA ASP A 277 19.60 10.70 -28.41
C ASP A 277 21.10 10.86 -28.12
N GLY A 278 21.50 10.79 -26.84
CA GLY A 278 22.87 11.01 -26.40
C GLY A 278 23.17 12.46 -25.97
N SER A 279 22.15 13.32 -25.87
CA SER A 279 22.28 14.73 -25.46
C SER A 279 22.36 14.93 -23.94
N ASP A 280 22.65 16.18 -23.53
CA ASP A 280 22.74 16.66 -22.13
C ASP A 280 23.80 15.95 -21.27
N THR A 281 24.80 15.36 -21.92
CA THR A 281 25.99 14.78 -21.31
C THR A 281 26.94 15.84 -20.74
N GLU A 282 27.91 15.40 -19.93
CA GLU A 282 29.01 16.26 -19.47
C GLU A 282 29.72 16.95 -20.66
N GLN A 283 30.20 18.18 -20.46
CA GLN A 283 30.77 18.96 -21.54
C GLN A 283 31.98 18.27 -22.17
N GLY A 284 31.87 17.93 -23.46
CA GLY A 284 32.94 17.25 -24.21
C GLY A 284 32.88 15.72 -24.16
N TYR A 285 31.91 15.14 -23.44
CA TYR A 285 31.66 13.71 -23.45
C TYR A 285 30.51 13.39 -24.42
N TYR A 286 30.77 12.61 -25.46
CA TYR A 286 29.79 12.32 -26.51
C TYR A 286 29.20 10.92 -26.32
N CYS A 287 27.88 10.81 -26.37
CA CYS A 287 27.20 9.52 -26.29
C CYS A 287 26.39 9.21 -27.54
N ALA A 288 26.33 7.93 -27.88
CA ALA A 288 25.41 7.44 -28.89
C ALA A 288 23.98 7.37 -28.31
N PRO A 289 22.93 7.40 -29.17
CA PRO A 289 21.56 7.16 -28.74
C PRO A 289 21.41 5.88 -27.93
N LEU A 290 20.44 5.82 -27.01
CA LEU A 290 20.30 4.73 -26.05
C LEU A 290 20.21 3.35 -26.71
N GLU A 291 19.48 3.22 -27.84
CA GLU A 291 19.39 1.97 -28.59
C GLU A 291 20.76 1.49 -29.11
N GLN A 292 21.61 2.41 -29.57
CA GLN A 292 22.97 2.09 -30.04
C GLN A 292 23.89 1.74 -28.87
N THR A 293 23.78 2.48 -27.77
CA THR A 293 24.49 2.19 -26.52
C THR A 293 24.14 0.79 -26.00
N ALA A 294 22.85 0.44 -25.93
CA ALA A 294 22.40 -0.91 -25.56
C ALA A 294 22.86 -1.98 -26.56
N THR A 295 22.89 -1.68 -27.87
CA THR A 295 23.41 -2.59 -28.90
C THR A 295 24.91 -2.88 -28.72
N ALA A 296 25.71 -1.87 -28.37
CA ALA A 296 27.13 -2.05 -28.06
C ALA A 296 27.30 -2.94 -26.81
N LEU A 297 26.55 -2.65 -25.75
CA LEU A 297 26.58 -3.40 -24.50
C LEU A 297 26.05 -4.84 -24.61
N ALA A 298 25.09 -5.09 -25.49
CA ALA A 298 24.62 -6.45 -25.80
C ALA A 298 25.72 -7.31 -26.43
N LYS A 299 26.62 -6.70 -27.21
CA LYS A 299 27.80 -7.38 -27.81
C LYS A 299 28.97 -7.47 -26.84
N ASN A 300 29.20 -6.41 -26.05
CA ASN A 300 30.28 -6.31 -25.08
C ASN A 300 29.78 -5.63 -23.80
N LYS A 301 29.40 -6.44 -22.79
CA LYS A 301 28.82 -5.93 -21.53
C LYS A 301 29.76 -5.05 -20.70
N THR A 302 31.06 -5.07 -21.01
CA THR A 302 32.08 -4.29 -20.31
C THR A 302 32.68 -3.19 -21.19
N ASP A 303 31.96 -2.77 -22.23
CA ASP A 303 32.36 -1.63 -23.05
C ASP A 303 32.32 -0.35 -22.20
N ALA A 304 33.50 0.22 -21.91
CA ALA A 304 33.67 1.33 -20.97
C ALA A 304 32.86 2.57 -21.38
N HIS A 305 33.01 2.97 -22.63
CA HIS A 305 32.33 4.13 -23.18
C HIS A 305 30.80 3.95 -23.16
N ALA A 306 30.30 2.78 -23.59
CA ALA A 306 28.87 2.51 -23.57
C ALA A 306 28.31 2.39 -22.16
N LEU A 307 29.06 1.86 -21.18
CA LEU A 307 28.66 1.84 -19.77
C LEU A 307 28.55 3.24 -19.18
N ASN A 308 29.49 4.12 -19.50
CA ASN A 308 29.41 5.53 -19.11
C ASN A 308 28.24 6.25 -19.77
N CYS A 309 27.98 6.01 -21.06
CA CYS A 309 26.84 6.58 -21.75
C CYS A 309 25.50 6.09 -21.17
N LEU A 310 25.42 4.82 -20.76
CA LEU A 310 24.28 4.33 -19.98
C LEU A 310 24.17 5.05 -18.63
N GLY A 311 25.28 5.32 -17.96
CA GLY A 311 25.32 6.14 -16.74
C GLY A 311 24.80 7.56 -16.96
N GLU A 312 25.20 8.20 -18.06
CA GLU A 312 24.74 9.53 -18.47
C GLU A 312 23.24 9.53 -18.78
N PHE A 313 22.73 8.53 -19.50
CA PHE A 313 21.30 8.35 -19.71
C PHE A 313 20.52 8.38 -18.38
N PHE A 314 20.93 7.59 -17.38
CA PHE A 314 20.27 7.60 -16.07
C PHE A 314 20.40 8.94 -15.34
N ARG A 315 21.49 9.68 -15.56
CA ARG A 315 21.73 11.00 -14.95
C ARG A 315 20.83 12.07 -15.57
N THR A 316 20.66 12.08 -16.88
CA THR A 316 19.97 13.16 -17.62
C THR A 316 18.47 12.93 -17.70
N SER A 317 18.04 11.69 -17.95
CA SER A 317 16.62 11.35 -18.07
C SER A 317 15.90 11.18 -16.73
N LEU A 318 16.67 10.97 -15.65
CA LEU A 318 16.15 10.56 -14.34
C LEU A 318 15.35 9.25 -14.37
N ALA A 319 15.59 8.39 -15.37
CA ALA A 319 14.93 7.09 -15.51
C ALA A 319 15.09 6.27 -14.22
N ARG A 320 13.96 5.97 -13.58
CA ARG A 320 13.91 5.24 -12.31
C ARG A 320 12.55 4.60 -12.14
N ILE A 321 12.49 3.57 -11.29
CA ILE A 321 11.22 3.01 -10.84
C ILE A 321 10.85 3.73 -9.54
N SER A 322 9.78 4.52 -9.55
CA SER A 322 9.26 5.19 -8.36
C SER A 322 7.98 4.52 -7.89
N THR A 323 7.82 4.36 -6.58
CA THR A 323 6.58 3.88 -5.95
C THR A 323 5.93 4.92 -5.05
N ASP A 324 6.40 6.16 -5.08
CA ASP A 324 6.01 7.20 -4.12
C ASP A 324 4.50 7.49 -4.20
N ILE A 325 3.94 7.53 -5.42
CA ILE A 325 2.52 7.78 -5.65
C ILE A 325 1.67 6.61 -5.16
N GLU A 326 2.15 5.37 -5.33
CA GLU A 326 1.41 4.19 -4.92
C GLU A 326 1.49 3.92 -3.41
N MET A 327 2.56 4.32 -2.73
CA MET A 327 2.80 3.97 -1.33
C MET A 327 1.98 4.77 -0.29
N ASP A 328 1.40 5.92 -0.64
CA ASP A 328 0.69 6.78 0.33
C ASP A 328 -0.65 6.17 0.84
N GLY A 329 -0.70 5.73 2.11
CA GLY A 329 -1.93 5.24 2.74
C GLY A 329 -2.15 3.72 2.73
N ASP A 330 -1.21 2.93 2.21
CA ASP A 330 -1.33 1.46 2.03
C ASP A 330 -0.47 0.64 3.02
N GLY A 331 -0.28 1.14 4.24
CA GLY A 331 0.84 0.80 5.16
C GLY A 331 1.23 -0.68 5.38
N GLY A 332 0.32 -1.64 5.20
CA GLY A 332 0.65 -3.08 5.25
C GLY A 332 1.39 -3.62 4.00
N LEU A 333 1.03 -3.13 2.82
CA LEU A 333 1.65 -3.47 1.54
C LEU A 333 3.01 -2.77 1.40
N GLU A 334 3.04 -1.49 1.82
CA GLU A 334 4.20 -0.62 1.76
C GLU A 334 5.41 -1.22 2.49
N SER A 335 5.25 -1.69 3.73
CA SER A 335 6.34 -2.24 4.54
C SER A 335 7.00 -3.48 3.90
N GLN A 336 6.21 -4.35 3.28
CA GLN A 336 6.70 -5.54 2.57
C GLN A 336 7.47 -5.15 1.31
N MET A 337 6.97 -4.14 0.59
CA MET A 337 7.57 -3.73 -0.68
C MET A 337 8.82 -2.90 -0.52
N ARG A 338 8.92 -2.04 0.52
CA ARG A 338 10.19 -1.38 0.87
C ARG A 338 11.32 -2.39 1.10
N ALA A 339 11.04 -3.47 1.81
CA ALA A 339 12.02 -4.54 2.05
C ALA A 339 12.46 -5.29 0.78
N VAL A 340 11.64 -5.31 -0.27
CA VAL A 340 12.00 -5.89 -1.58
C VAL A 340 12.84 -4.91 -2.40
N MET A 341 12.44 -3.63 -2.46
CA MET A 341 13.18 -2.62 -3.22
C MET A 341 14.62 -2.42 -2.71
N ASP A 342 14.85 -2.54 -1.40
CA ASP A 342 16.20 -2.43 -0.83
C ASP A 342 17.15 -3.53 -1.32
N LYS A 343 16.64 -4.72 -1.72
CA LYS A 343 17.47 -5.84 -2.19
C LYS A 343 18.02 -5.64 -3.60
N ASP A 344 17.31 -4.91 -4.45
CA ASP A 344 17.66 -4.70 -5.87
C ASP A 344 18.60 -3.49 -6.09
N SER A 345 18.92 -2.75 -5.03
CA SER A 345 19.81 -1.56 -5.05
C SER A 345 21.30 -1.83 -5.36
N LYS A 346 21.66 -3.07 -5.71
CA LYS A 346 23.07 -3.49 -5.93
C LYS A 346 23.61 -3.17 -7.33
N GLN A 347 22.76 -2.76 -8.27
CA GLN A 347 23.15 -2.38 -9.62
C GLN A 347 22.48 -1.05 -9.99
N GLY A 348 23.23 -0.13 -10.60
CA GLY A 348 22.78 1.24 -10.88
C GLY A 348 23.93 2.16 -11.28
N ARG A 349 23.65 3.45 -11.48
CA ARG A 349 24.60 4.46 -12.00
C ARG A 349 26.00 4.37 -11.38
N LEU A 350 26.09 4.36 -10.05
CA LEU A 350 27.36 4.29 -9.34
C LEU A 350 28.12 2.99 -9.61
N ALA A 351 27.41 1.85 -9.73
CA ALA A 351 28.03 0.57 -10.04
C ALA A 351 28.63 0.55 -11.45
N TYR A 352 28.01 1.23 -12.43
CA TYR A 352 28.56 1.36 -13.78
C TYR A 352 29.84 2.19 -13.80
N TYR A 353 29.82 3.39 -13.21
CA TYR A 353 31.04 4.20 -13.12
C TYR A 353 32.16 3.48 -12.35
N GLN A 354 31.82 2.78 -11.26
CA GLN A 354 32.81 1.99 -10.52
C GLN A 354 33.43 0.87 -11.35
N GLN A 355 32.68 0.23 -12.26
CA GLN A 355 33.22 -0.76 -13.18
C GLN A 355 34.19 -0.15 -14.18
N VAL A 356 33.88 1.04 -14.71
CA VAL A 356 34.75 1.72 -15.68
C VAL A 356 36.03 2.24 -15.03
N ILE A 357 35.94 2.86 -13.84
CA ILE A 357 37.10 3.40 -13.10
C ILE A 357 38.16 2.33 -12.83
N VAL A 358 37.75 1.07 -12.59
CA VAL A 358 38.68 -0.04 -12.32
C VAL A 358 39.11 -0.80 -13.58
N ASP A 359 38.55 -0.50 -14.75
CA ASP A 359 38.94 -1.13 -16.00
C ASP A 359 40.25 -0.56 -16.54
N ALA A 360 41.29 -1.40 -16.56
CA ALA A 360 42.59 -1.02 -17.10
C ALA A 360 42.56 -0.71 -18.60
N LYS A 361 41.55 -1.20 -19.34
CA LYS A 361 41.38 -1.03 -20.79
C LYS A 361 40.47 0.14 -21.16
N ALA A 362 39.78 0.76 -20.20
CA ALA A 362 38.99 1.95 -20.45
C ALA A 362 39.91 3.09 -20.92
N GLU A 363 39.45 3.81 -21.94
CA GLU A 363 40.15 4.98 -22.47
C GLU A 363 40.25 6.08 -21.40
N PRO A 364 41.25 6.98 -21.45
CA PRO A 364 41.43 8.01 -20.42
C PRO A 364 40.21 8.91 -20.23
N GLU A 365 39.47 9.21 -21.29
CA GLU A 365 38.23 9.98 -21.27
C GLU A 365 37.06 9.26 -20.61
N ASP A 366 37.11 7.93 -20.51
CA ASP A 366 36.07 7.12 -19.89
C ASP A 366 36.32 6.92 -18.37
N LYS A 367 37.50 7.27 -17.84
CA LYS A 367 37.83 7.13 -16.41
C LYS A 367 37.59 8.42 -15.64
#